data_AF-A0A3L8RGF6-F1
#
_entry.id   AF-A0A3L8RGF6-F1
#
_cell.length_a   1.000
_cell.length_b   1.000
_cell.length_c   1.000
_cell.angle_alpha   90.00
_cell.angle_beta   90.00
_cell.angle_gamma   90.00
#
_symmetry.space_group_name_H-M   'P 1'
#
loop_
_entity.id
_entity.type
_entity.pdbx_description
1 polymer ?
#
loop_
_entity_poly.entity_id
_entity_poly.type
_entity_poly.pdbx_seq_one_letter_code
_entity_poly.pdbx_strand_id
1 'polypeptide(L)'
;MRAGQLLADSWRRFWFDDGTEEIADRLAEAGRLYDSVAGRAAPGDAAPRDVETADVEIADTEVAATIAIGRSTIAAFALRLAVDVDHDLNSGWDWDEDGPPLGEMEWDEDGVTTALADQSAAAARAALDADPDDPLVPLQLGHALTWIGDREGAVAAYEEALRRDPWDGTAHERLERLEVTPAPAEPPPPAGAGDPISRRPYGFAVLHEQGRISHSDWFEERRLFGTLSAARADAEACLRDTGDLERELLDGMLKLELEIHRPGRPVTTYDLIARVPDAPDTGPFDIDWSGIPLDQPLESPLPPGRLLRMDDSACFYGPREPSAVSR
;
A
#
# COMPACT_ATOMS: atom_id res chain seq x y z
N MET A 1 -1.64 10.45 -7.99
CA MET A 1 -0.35 9.81 -8.36
C MET A 1 0.81 10.29 -7.49
N ARG A 2 1.29 11.55 -7.58
CA ARG A 2 2.44 12.01 -6.77
C ARG A 2 2.26 11.83 -5.26
N ALA A 3 1.07 12.08 -4.72
CA ALA A 3 0.78 11.84 -3.31
C ALA A 3 0.99 10.37 -2.91
N GLY A 4 0.50 9.42 -3.71
CA GLY A 4 0.72 7.99 -3.49
C GLY A 4 2.20 7.58 -3.57
N GLN A 5 2.96 8.19 -4.49
CA GLN A 5 4.41 7.96 -4.60
C GLN A 5 5.17 8.49 -3.38
N LEU A 6 4.80 9.66 -2.87
CA LEU A 6 5.39 10.21 -1.64
C LEU A 6 5.12 9.30 -0.45
N LEU A 7 3.91 8.74 -0.35
CA LEU A 7 3.58 7.77 0.69
C LEU A 7 4.38 6.47 0.55
N ALA A 8 4.54 5.95 -0.67
CA ALA A 8 5.38 4.78 -0.94
C ALA A 8 6.85 5.02 -0.54
N ASP A 9 7.38 6.19 -0.90
CA ASP A 9 8.77 6.56 -0.56
C ASP A 9 8.93 6.76 0.94
N SER A 10 8.01 7.48 1.59
CA SER A 10 7.95 7.61 3.05
C SER A 10 7.94 6.25 3.75
N TRP A 11 7.17 5.30 3.23
CA TRP A 11 7.13 3.93 3.75
C TRP A 11 8.46 3.21 3.63
N ARG A 12 9.07 3.26 2.45
CA ARG A 12 10.38 2.65 2.20
C ARG A 12 11.45 3.24 3.12
N ARG A 13 11.51 4.57 3.22
CA ARG A 13 12.48 5.28 4.05
C ARG A 13 12.37 4.93 5.52
N PHE A 14 11.14 4.85 6.00
CA PHE A 14 10.87 4.41 7.37
C PHE A 14 11.49 3.02 7.63
N TRP A 15 11.28 2.08 6.71
CA TRP A 15 11.75 0.71 6.90
C TRP A 15 13.24 0.49 6.73
N PHE A 16 13.82 1.11 5.70
CA PHE A 16 15.24 0.95 5.43
C PHE A 16 16.11 1.90 6.25
N ASP A 17 15.51 2.64 7.20
CA ASP A 17 16.16 3.68 8.00
C ASP A 17 17.00 4.64 7.12
N ASP A 18 16.38 5.09 6.02
CA ASP A 18 17.04 5.89 4.97
C ASP A 18 16.41 7.27 4.83
N GLY A 19 17.04 8.29 5.40
CA GLY A 19 16.52 9.66 5.38
C GLY A 19 15.19 9.78 6.12
N THR A 20 15.12 9.24 7.33
CA THR A 20 13.90 9.26 8.17
C THR A 20 13.50 10.68 8.58
N GLU A 21 14.46 11.61 8.68
CA GLU A 21 14.24 13.03 8.92
C GLU A 21 13.38 13.71 7.85
N GLU A 22 13.35 13.12 6.65
CA GLU A 22 12.77 13.64 5.44
C GLU A 22 11.31 13.16 5.23
N ILE A 23 10.84 12.24 6.09
CA ILE A 23 9.52 11.60 5.97
C ILE A 23 8.40 12.57 6.31
N ALA A 24 8.52 13.36 7.38
CA ALA A 24 7.47 14.30 7.81
C ALA A 24 7.13 15.33 6.72
N ASP A 25 8.15 15.88 6.05
CA ASP A 25 7.97 16.85 4.96
C ASP A 25 7.25 16.22 3.75
N ARG A 26 7.55 14.95 3.43
CA ARG A 26 6.89 14.19 2.36
C ARG A 26 5.43 13.91 2.69
N LEU A 27 5.12 13.50 3.91
CA LEU A 27 3.73 13.31 4.36
C LEU A 27 2.94 14.62 4.25
N ALA A 28 3.54 15.74 4.67
CA ALA A 28 2.92 17.05 4.52
C ALA A 28 2.72 17.45 3.05
N GLU A 29 3.66 17.11 2.16
CA GLU A 29 3.49 17.31 0.71
C GLU A 29 2.37 16.45 0.14
N ALA A 30 2.30 15.17 0.49
CA ALA A 30 1.23 14.27 0.09
C ALA A 30 -0.14 14.82 0.52
N GLY A 31 -0.25 15.33 1.75
CA GLY A 31 -1.46 15.97 2.27
C GLY A 31 -1.88 17.19 1.43
N ARG A 32 -0.95 18.11 1.16
CA ARG A 32 -1.21 19.28 0.29
C ARG A 32 -1.68 18.88 -1.11
N LEU A 33 -1.15 17.80 -1.66
CA LEU A 33 -1.57 17.29 -2.96
C LEU A 33 -3.01 16.75 -2.94
N TYR A 34 -3.38 15.96 -1.92
CA TYR A 34 -4.76 15.51 -1.74
C TYR A 34 -5.72 16.68 -1.54
N ASP A 35 -5.35 17.66 -0.71
CA ASP A 35 -6.14 18.88 -0.48
C ASP A 35 -6.33 19.70 -1.75
N SER A 36 -5.28 19.80 -2.58
CA SER A 36 -5.36 20.50 -3.87
C SER A 36 -6.36 19.85 -4.83
N VAL A 37 -6.40 18.51 -4.87
CA VAL A 37 -7.38 17.77 -5.68
C VAL A 37 -8.79 17.96 -5.12
N ALA A 38 -8.96 17.87 -3.79
CA ALA A 38 -10.24 18.11 -3.12
C ALA A 38 -10.81 19.50 -3.43
N GLY A 39 -9.96 20.54 -3.40
CA GLY A 39 -10.36 21.91 -3.69
C GLY A 39 -10.82 22.13 -5.14
N ARG A 40 -10.26 21.39 -6.11
CA ARG A 40 -10.66 21.43 -7.53
C ARG A 40 -11.93 20.63 -7.82
N ALA A 41 -12.23 19.63 -6.99
CA ALA A 41 -13.44 18.83 -7.10
C ALA A 41 -14.68 19.53 -6.51
N ALA A 42 -14.52 20.66 -5.81
CA ALA A 42 -15.64 21.41 -5.26
C ALA A 42 -16.55 21.99 -6.39
N PRO A 43 -17.87 22.11 -6.19
CA PRO A 43 -18.86 22.38 -7.26
C PRO A 43 -18.78 23.74 -8.00
N GLY A 44 -17.67 24.47 -7.94
CA GLY A 44 -17.52 25.83 -8.49
C GLY A 44 -16.94 25.94 -9.91
N ASP A 45 -16.25 24.92 -10.44
CA ASP A 45 -15.40 25.04 -11.64
C ASP A 45 -15.69 24.02 -12.77
N ALA A 46 -16.80 23.30 -12.73
CA ALA A 46 -17.10 22.30 -13.77
C ALA A 46 -17.60 22.94 -15.08
N ALA A 47 -16.72 22.97 -16.10
CA ALA A 47 -17.11 23.12 -17.50
C ALA A 47 -18.12 22.04 -17.93
N PRO A 48 -18.99 22.29 -18.92
CA PRO A 48 -20.01 21.32 -19.33
C PRO A 48 -19.36 20.02 -19.81
N ARG A 49 -19.71 18.89 -19.17
CA ARG A 49 -19.23 17.55 -19.52
C ARG A 49 -20.35 16.79 -20.23
N ASP A 50 -20.08 16.31 -21.44
CA ASP A 50 -20.97 15.46 -22.26
C ASP A 50 -21.00 13.99 -21.77
N VAL A 51 -20.83 13.74 -20.47
CA VAL A 51 -20.77 12.40 -19.86
C VAL A 51 -22.05 12.14 -19.07
N GLU A 52 -22.55 10.90 -19.11
CA GLU A 52 -23.78 10.50 -18.40
C GLU A 52 -23.65 10.78 -16.90
N THR A 53 -24.68 11.37 -16.28
CA THR A 53 -24.59 11.94 -14.92
C THR A 53 -24.20 10.93 -13.85
N ALA A 54 -24.56 9.66 -14.03
CA ALA A 54 -24.23 8.57 -13.10
C ALA A 54 -22.72 8.24 -13.09
N ASP A 55 -22.05 8.28 -14.25
CA ASP A 55 -20.61 8.01 -14.35
C ASP A 55 -19.80 9.13 -13.69
N VAL A 56 -20.30 10.38 -13.76
CA VAL A 56 -19.69 11.54 -13.08
C VAL A 56 -19.81 11.42 -11.56
N GLU A 57 -20.99 11.05 -11.05
CA GLU A 57 -21.23 10.88 -9.61
C GLU A 57 -20.38 9.73 -9.01
N ILE A 58 -20.21 8.63 -9.74
CA ILE A 58 -19.32 7.52 -9.34
C ILE A 58 -17.87 8.00 -9.31
N ALA A 59 -17.40 8.67 -10.37
CA ALA A 59 -16.03 9.17 -10.44
C ALA A 59 -15.72 10.19 -9.32
N ASP A 60 -16.66 11.08 -8.99
CA ASP A 60 -16.49 12.06 -7.91
C ASP A 60 -16.44 11.39 -6.53
N THR A 61 -17.25 10.34 -6.32
CA THR A 61 -17.23 9.53 -5.09
C THR A 61 -15.91 8.80 -4.93
N GLU A 62 -15.37 8.22 -6.02
CA GLU A 62 -14.10 7.52 -6.03
C GLU A 62 -12.90 8.41 -5.77
N VAL A 63 -12.93 9.63 -6.29
CA VAL A 63 -11.95 10.66 -5.99
C VAL A 63 -12.03 11.07 -4.53
N ALA A 64 -13.23 11.27 -3.99
CA ALA A 64 -13.44 11.61 -2.58
C ALA A 64 -12.92 10.50 -1.65
N ALA A 65 -13.24 9.24 -1.95
CA ALA A 65 -12.74 8.07 -1.23
C ALA A 65 -11.20 7.99 -1.28
N THR A 66 -10.61 8.17 -2.48
CA THR A 66 -9.15 8.19 -2.65
C THR A 66 -8.47 9.26 -1.78
N ILE A 67 -9.05 10.46 -1.73
CA ILE A 67 -8.55 11.56 -0.90
C ILE A 67 -8.68 11.24 0.58
N ALA A 68 -9.83 10.72 1.00
CA ALA A 68 -10.10 10.41 2.40
C ALA A 68 -9.18 9.32 2.92
N ILE A 69 -9.00 8.23 2.16
CA ILE A 69 -8.05 7.16 2.48
C ILE A 69 -6.61 7.69 2.49
N GLY A 70 -6.23 8.50 1.49
CA GLY A 70 -4.92 9.12 1.46
C GLY A 70 -4.61 9.94 2.72
N ARG A 71 -5.58 10.74 3.19
CA ARG A 71 -5.47 11.51 4.44
C ARG A 71 -5.44 10.62 5.68
N SER A 72 -6.24 9.55 5.72
CA SER A 72 -6.21 8.55 6.78
C SER A 72 -4.83 7.91 6.90
N THR A 73 -4.26 7.46 5.77
CA THR A 73 -2.91 6.90 5.74
C THR A 73 -1.86 7.91 6.19
N ILE A 74 -1.93 9.17 5.77
CA ILE A 74 -1.00 10.22 6.24
C ILE A 74 -1.07 10.36 7.76
N ALA A 75 -2.28 10.44 8.33
CA ALA A 75 -2.45 10.63 9.77
C ALA A 75 -1.98 9.40 10.56
N ALA A 76 -2.27 8.20 10.08
CA ALA A 76 -1.76 6.96 10.66
C ALA A 76 -0.23 6.88 10.61
N PHE A 77 0.38 7.29 9.49
CA PHE A 77 1.83 7.32 9.35
C PHE A 77 2.48 8.37 10.27
N ALA A 78 1.89 9.56 10.37
CA ALA A 78 2.38 10.60 11.26
C ALA A 78 2.37 10.15 12.73
N LEU A 79 1.29 9.48 13.17
CA LEU A 79 1.24 8.85 14.49
C LEU A 79 2.39 7.85 14.67
N ARG A 80 2.58 6.95 13.69
CA ARG A 80 3.61 5.91 13.76
C ARG A 80 5.03 6.49 13.85
N LEU A 81 5.34 7.53 13.07
CA LEU A 81 6.64 8.19 13.11
C LEU A 81 6.92 8.83 14.46
N ALA A 82 5.91 9.50 15.05
CA ALA A 82 6.07 10.11 16.36
C ALA A 82 6.30 9.03 17.43
N VAL A 83 5.52 7.94 17.38
CA VAL A 83 5.67 6.80 18.29
C VAL A 83 7.05 6.15 18.16
N ASP A 84 7.56 5.96 16.95
CA ASP A 84 8.89 5.36 16.74
C ASP A 84 10.03 6.25 17.25
N VAL A 85 10.02 7.54 16.90
CA VAL A 85 11.07 8.50 17.28
C VAL A 85 11.08 8.77 18.79
N ASP A 86 9.92 8.97 19.40
CA ASP A 86 9.83 9.34 20.81
C ASP A 86 10.04 8.14 21.75
N HIS A 87 9.93 6.91 21.24
CA HIS A 87 9.92 5.71 22.07
C HIS A 87 10.93 4.62 21.70
N ASP A 88 11.77 4.85 20.68
CA ASP A 88 12.84 3.91 20.27
C ASP A 88 12.28 2.48 20.05
N LEU A 89 11.06 2.39 19.53
CA LEU A 89 10.30 1.15 19.37
C LEU A 89 10.73 0.31 18.16
N ASN A 90 11.76 0.76 17.43
CA ASN A 90 12.41 -0.02 16.39
C ASN A 90 13.25 -1.16 17.01
N SER A 91 12.59 -2.17 17.58
CA SER A 91 13.21 -3.47 17.76
C SER A 91 13.23 -4.16 16.40
N GLY A 92 14.17 -3.80 15.52
CA GLY A 92 14.29 -4.18 14.10
C GLY A 92 14.36 -5.69 13.80
N TRP A 93 13.33 -6.43 14.22
CA TRP A 93 13.18 -7.88 14.14
C TRP A 93 11.75 -8.31 13.84
N ASP A 94 10.75 -7.43 13.97
CA ASP A 94 9.37 -7.71 13.59
C ASP A 94 9.08 -6.99 12.26
N TRP A 95 8.99 -7.76 11.18
CA TRP A 95 8.62 -7.30 9.83
C TRP A 95 7.11 -6.98 9.74
N ASP A 96 6.55 -6.33 10.76
CA ASP A 96 5.16 -5.90 10.75
C ASP A 96 5.08 -4.65 9.87
N GLU A 97 4.75 -4.80 8.57
CA GLU A 97 4.63 -3.70 7.60
C GLU A 97 3.83 -2.48 8.14
N ASP A 98 2.96 -2.73 9.12
CA ASP A 98 2.07 -1.80 9.80
C ASP A 98 2.53 -1.29 11.20
N GLY A 99 3.68 -1.72 11.72
CA GLY A 99 4.44 -1.06 12.82
C GLY A 99 4.54 -1.85 14.10
N PRO A 100 5.33 -1.37 15.09
CA PRO A 100 5.30 -1.98 16.41
C PRO A 100 3.88 -1.83 16.99
N PRO A 101 3.44 -2.77 17.82
CA PRO A 101 2.12 -2.73 18.40
C PRO A 101 1.89 -1.48 19.23
N LEU A 102 0.90 -0.68 18.83
CA LEU A 102 0.38 0.43 19.63
C LEU A 102 -0.37 -0.16 20.84
N GLY A 103 -0.25 0.45 22.03
CA GLY A 103 -1.06 0.09 23.21
C GLY A 103 -0.34 -0.44 24.46
N GLU A 104 0.98 -0.61 24.44
CA GLU A 104 1.74 -1.00 25.65
C GLU A 104 2.34 0.19 26.42
N MET A 105 2.06 1.42 26.02
CA MET A 105 2.86 2.59 26.40
C MET A 105 2.06 3.65 27.17
N GLU A 106 2.55 4.01 28.36
CA GLU A 106 1.92 4.93 29.32
C GLU A 106 2.45 6.38 29.24
N TRP A 107 3.47 6.64 28.41
CA TRP A 107 4.27 7.89 28.47
C TRP A 107 4.21 8.69 27.16
N ASP A 108 3.35 9.70 27.10
CA ASP A 108 3.32 10.77 26.08
C ASP A 108 3.63 12.11 26.77
N GLU A 109 4.91 12.36 27.10
CA GLU A 109 5.33 13.49 27.95
C GLU A 109 4.89 14.84 27.36
N ASP A 110 4.88 14.96 26.03
CA ASP A 110 4.56 16.20 25.31
C ASP A 110 3.13 16.24 24.73
N GLY A 111 2.32 15.17 24.89
CA GLY A 111 0.96 15.10 24.36
C GLY A 111 0.88 15.01 22.82
N VAL A 112 2.01 14.80 22.15
CA VAL A 112 2.15 14.85 20.69
C VAL A 112 1.46 13.66 20.06
N THR A 113 1.69 12.46 20.61
CA THR A 113 1.15 11.22 20.06
C THR A 113 -0.35 11.11 20.30
N THR A 114 -0.87 11.64 21.42
CA THR A 114 -2.32 11.74 21.68
C THR A 114 -3.03 12.54 20.60
N ALA A 115 -2.54 13.74 20.27
CA ALA A 115 -3.16 14.58 19.25
C ALA A 115 -3.09 13.95 17.85
N LEU A 116 -2.02 13.22 17.55
CA LEU A 116 -1.87 12.48 16.29
C LEU A 116 -2.81 11.27 16.23
N ALA A 117 -3.04 10.58 17.34
CA ALA A 117 -3.97 9.46 17.39
C ALA A 117 -5.43 9.89 17.23
N ASP A 118 -5.83 11.00 17.85
CA ASP A 118 -7.15 11.61 17.61
C ASP A 118 -7.33 12.00 16.14
N GLN A 119 -6.30 12.61 15.53
CA GLN A 119 -6.31 12.95 14.10
C GLN A 119 -6.42 11.71 13.22
N SER A 120 -5.65 10.67 13.52
CA SER A 120 -5.68 9.39 12.80
C SER A 120 -7.07 8.74 12.89
N ALA A 121 -7.64 8.63 14.09
CA ALA A 121 -8.97 8.06 14.28
C ALA A 121 -10.06 8.88 13.59
N ALA A 122 -9.96 10.22 13.57
CA ALA A 122 -10.91 11.08 12.87
C ALA A 122 -10.80 10.94 11.35
N ALA A 123 -9.57 10.91 10.80
CA ALA A 123 -9.33 10.72 9.38
C ALA A 123 -9.79 9.35 8.90
N ALA A 124 -9.55 8.29 9.70
CA ALA A 124 -10.01 6.94 9.40
C ALA A 124 -11.54 6.84 9.39
N ARG A 125 -12.25 7.46 10.36
CA ARG A 125 -13.71 7.52 10.32
C ARG A 125 -14.24 8.23 9.06
N ALA A 126 -13.63 9.36 8.68
CA ALA A 126 -14.00 10.06 7.45
C ALA A 126 -13.71 9.23 6.19
N ALA A 127 -12.65 8.43 6.20
CA ALA A 127 -12.33 7.52 5.11
C ALA A 127 -13.30 6.33 5.03
N LEU A 128 -13.77 5.80 6.16
CA LEU A 128 -14.85 4.79 6.21
C LEU A 128 -16.18 5.35 5.70
N ASP A 129 -16.49 6.60 6.01
CA ASP A 129 -17.70 7.26 5.51
C ASP A 129 -17.65 7.42 3.97
N ALA A 130 -16.45 7.66 3.42
CA ALA A 130 -16.24 7.83 1.99
C ALA A 130 -16.15 6.48 1.25
N ASP A 131 -15.60 5.45 1.88
CA ASP A 131 -15.52 4.08 1.36
C ASP A 131 -15.77 3.06 2.48
N PRO A 132 -17.02 2.62 2.67
CA PRO A 132 -17.39 1.70 3.74
C PRO A 132 -16.81 0.30 3.60
N ASP A 133 -16.29 -0.09 2.43
CA ASP A 133 -15.83 -1.44 2.16
C ASP A 133 -14.29 -1.56 2.14
N ASP A 134 -13.56 -0.47 2.36
CA ASP A 134 -12.09 -0.52 2.33
C ASP A 134 -11.49 -1.26 3.54
N PRO A 135 -10.69 -2.33 3.37
CA PRO A 135 -10.10 -3.11 4.45
C PRO A 135 -8.93 -2.41 5.17
N LEU A 136 -8.26 -1.42 4.57
CA LEU A 136 -7.12 -0.73 5.19
C LEU A 136 -7.59 0.20 6.31
N VAL A 137 -8.72 0.87 6.12
CA VAL A 137 -9.15 1.95 7.01
C VAL A 137 -9.57 1.46 8.41
N PRO A 138 -10.31 0.35 8.58
CA PRO A 138 -10.60 -0.19 9.91
C PRO A 138 -9.32 -0.59 10.67
N LEU A 139 -8.31 -1.11 9.98
CA LEU A 139 -7.02 -1.42 10.60
C LEU A 139 -6.34 -0.16 11.13
N GLN A 140 -6.28 0.91 10.32
CA GLN A 140 -5.74 2.21 10.75
C GLN A 140 -6.52 2.81 11.93
N LEU A 141 -7.85 2.66 11.93
CA LEU A 141 -8.70 3.07 13.05
C LEU A 141 -8.38 2.25 14.31
N GLY A 142 -8.22 0.93 14.19
CA GLY A 142 -7.86 0.05 15.29
C GLY A 142 -6.52 0.44 15.92
N HIS A 143 -5.52 0.73 15.10
CA HIS A 143 -4.22 1.24 15.53
C HIS A 143 -4.36 2.54 16.35
N ALA A 144 -5.08 3.53 15.80
CA ALA A 144 -5.31 4.80 16.49
C ALA A 144 -6.08 4.63 17.82
N LEU A 145 -7.12 3.80 17.84
CA LEU A 145 -7.92 3.55 19.04
C LEU A 145 -7.16 2.79 20.12
N THR A 146 -6.26 1.90 19.70
CA THR A 146 -5.38 1.20 20.63
C THR A 146 -4.43 2.18 21.31
N TRP A 147 -3.88 3.15 20.56
CA TRP A 147 -3.08 4.22 21.13
C TRP A 147 -3.86 5.14 22.07
N ILE A 148 -5.11 5.47 21.73
CA ILE A 148 -6.01 6.25 22.59
C ILE A 148 -6.37 5.50 23.89
N GLY A 149 -6.17 4.18 23.95
CA GLY A 149 -6.58 3.33 25.06
C GLY A 149 -8.06 2.92 25.00
N ASP A 150 -8.75 3.17 23.88
CA ASP A 150 -10.11 2.69 23.64
C ASP A 150 -10.06 1.23 23.13
N ARG A 151 -9.83 0.30 24.06
CA ARG A 151 -9.74 -1.13 23.76
C ARG A 151 -11.00 -1.67 23.07
N GLU A 152 -12.19 -1.26 23.52
CA GLU A 152 -13.45 -1.75 22.93
C GLU A 152 -13.60 -1.27 21.49
N GLY A 153 -13.32 0.01 21.23
CA GLY A 153 -13.31 0.56 19.89
C GLY A 153 -12.25 -0.09 18.98
N ALA A 154 -11.05 -0.34 19.51
CA ALA A 154 -9.97 -0.99 18.77
C ALA A 154 -10.35 -2.42 18.34
N VAL A 155 -10.88 -3.23 19.26
CA VAL A 155 -11.37 -4.59 18.95
C VAL A 155 -12.42 -4.54 17.84
N ALA A 156 -13.41 -3.66 17.95
CA ALA A 156 -14.44 -3.52 16.93
C ALA A 156 -13.87 -3.14 15.55
N ALA A 157 -12.84 -2.29 15.53
CA ALA A 157 -12.20 -1.87 14.28
C ALA A 157 -11.37 -3.00 13.63
N TYR A 158 -10.62 -3.79 14.42
CA TYR A 158 -9.88 -4.93 13.89
C TYR A 158 -10.79 -6.10 13.48
N GLU A 159 -11.87 -6.37 14.22
CA GLU A 159 -12.90 -7.33 13.80
C GLU A 159 -13.53 -6.92 12.47
N GLU A 160 -13.74 -5.61 12.26
CA GLU A 160 -14.24 -5.07 10.99
C GLU A 160 -13.21 -5.19 9.86
N ALA A 161 -11.91 -5.02 10.15
CA ALA A 161 -10.84 -5.32 9.20
C ALA A 161 -10.91 -6.80 8.76
N LEU A 162 -10.98 -7.74 9.71
CA LEU A 162 -11.11 -9.17 9.44
C LEU A 162 -12.42 -9.55 8.75
N ARG A 163 -13.50 -8.79 8.96
CA ARG A 163 -14.75 -9.01 8.22
C ARG A 163 -14.58 -8.71 6.73
N ARG A 164 -13.72 -7.74 6.39
CA ARG A 164 -13.45 -7.31 5.00
C ARG A 164 -12.35 -8.16 4.36
N ASP A 165 -11.32 -8.46 5.13
CA ASP A 165 -10.23 -9.37 4.76
C ASP A 165 -10.00 -10.40 5.89
N PRO A 166 -10.61 -11.59 5.81
CA PRO A 166 -10.48 -12.62 6.84
C PRO A 166 -9.06 -13.14 7.06
N TRP A 167 -8.12 -12.85 6.16
CA TRP A 167 -6.75 -13.35 6.20
C TRP A 167 -5.72 -12.29 6.59
N ASP A 168 -6.18 -11.11 6.97
CA ASP A 168 -5.33 -10.02 7.41
C ASP A 168 -4.53 -10.41 8.66
N GLY A 169 -3.25 -10.75 8.46
CA GLY A 169 -2.35 -11.21 9.51
C GLY A 169 -2.16 -10.17 10.61
N THR A 170 -2.03 -8.90 10.23
CA THR A 170 -1.90 -7.78 11.16
C THR A 170 -3.13 -7.66 12.05
N ALA A 171 -4.35 -7.64 11.48
CA ALA A 171 -5.57 -7.54 12.27
C ALA A 171 -5.73 -8.73 13.23
N HIS A 172 -5.33 -9.93 12.80
CA HIS A 172 -5.34 -11.13 13.64
C HIS A 172 -4.41 -10.97 14.85
N GLU A 173 -3.15 -10.62 14.59
CA GLU A 173 -2.12 -10.41 15.62
C GLU A 173 -2.51 -9.30 16.59
N ARG A 174 -3.05 -8.18 16.10
CA ARG A 174 -3.53 -7.09 16.97
C ARG A 174 -4.68 -7.53 17.88
N LEU A 175 -5.63 -8.33 17.39
CA LEU A 175 -6.69 -8.88 18.25
C LEU A 175 -6.13 -9.83 19.30
N GLU A 176 -5.20 -10.71 18.94
CA GLU A 176 -4.54 -11.61 19.89
C GLU A 176 -3.82 -10.84 21.00
N ARG A 177 -3.11 -9.76 20.64
CA ARG A 177 -2.47 -8.85 21.60
C ARG A 177 -3.45 -8.12 22.51
N LEU A 178 -4.67 -7.86 22.02
CA LEU A 178 -5.78 -7.36 22.83
C LEU A 178 -6.49 -8.46 23.62
N GLU A 179 -5.94 -9.68 23.66
CA GLU A 179 -6.51 -10.86 24.33
C GLU A 179 -7.88 -11.27 23.77
N VAL A 180 -8.10 -11.02 22.47
CA VAL A 180 -9.30 -11.43 21.73
C VAL A 180 -8.87 -12.47 20.71
N THR A 181 -9.38 -13.70 20.82
CA THR A 181 -9.15 -14.72 19.80
C THR A 181 -10.20 -14.54 18.69
N PRO A 182 -9.81 -14.09 17.48
CA PRO A 182 -10.74 -14.02 16.36
C PRO A 182 -11.24 -15.41 15.97
N ALA A 183 -12.40 -15.48 15.32
CA ALA A 183 -12.89 -16.73 14.78
C ALA A 183 -11.87 -17.30 13.78
N PRO A 184 -11.63 -18.62 13.76
CA PRO A 184 -10.69 -19.21 12.83
C PRO A 184 -11.12 -18.91 11.40
N ALA A 185 -10.26 -18.23 10.64
CA ALA A 185 -10.46 -18.02 9.22
C ALA A 185 -10.45 -19.36 8.49
N GLU A 186 -11.26 -19.51 7.45
CA GLU A 186 -11.03 -20.58 6.46
C GLU A 186 -9.61 -20.40 5.89
N PRO A 187 -8.91 -21.44 5.40
CA PRO A 187 -7.58 -21.25 4.82
C PRO A 187 -7.65 -20.27 3.64
N PRO A 188 -6.64 -19.40 3.46
CA PRO A 188 -6.63 -18.44 2.37
C PRO A 188 -6.74 -19.17 1.03
N PRO A 189 -7.50 -18.62 0.06
CA PRO A 189 -7.47 -19.09 -1.30
C PRO A 189 -6.03 -18.98 -1.84
N PRO A 190 -5.67 -19.72 -2.90
CA PRO A 190 -4.42 -19.47 -3.61
C PRO A 190 -4.28 -17.98 -3.92
N ALA A 191 -3.06 -17.44 -3.90
CA ALA A 191 -2.78 -16.02 -4.17
C ALA A 191 -3.60 -15.52 -5.39
N GLY A 192 -4.36 -14.45 -5.21
CA GLY A 192 -5.26 -13.87 -6.22
C GLY A 192 -6.61 -14.56 -6.45
N ALA A 193 -6.93 -15.70 -5.81
CA ALA A 193 -8.14 -16.49 -6.07
C ALA A 193 -9.34 -16.24 -5.12
N GLY A 194 -9.23 -15.28 -4.20
CA GLY A 194 -10.37 -14.81 -3.39
C GLY A 194 -10.10 -13.53 -2.62
N ASP A 195 -9.15 -12.74 -3.12
CA ASP A 195 -8.79 -11.43 -2.61
C ASP A 195 -10.04 -10.51 -2.54
N PRO A 196 -10.35 -9.89 -1.38
CA PRO A 196 -11.38 -8.87 -1.25
C PRO A 196 -11.33 -7.80 -2.36
N ILE A 197 -10.15 -7.53 -2.92
CA ILE A 197 -9.94 -6.58 -4.00
C ILE A 197 -10.53 -7.04 -5.33
N SER A 198 -10.68 -8.34 -5.57
CA SER A 198 -11.36 -8.86 -6.77
C SER A 198 -12.85 -8.46 -6.83
N ARG A 199 -13.41 -8.00 -5.70
CA ARG A 199 -14.78 -7.45 -5.61
C ARG A 199 -14.84 -5.95 -5.93
N ARG A 200 -13.71 -5.26 -5.98
CA ARG A 200 -13.65 -3.82 -6.26
C ARG A 200 -13.85 -3.56 -7.76
N PRO A 201 -14.38 -2.38 -8.13
CA PRO A 201 -14.74 -2.08 -9.52
C PRO A 201 -13.55 -1.65 -10.38
N TYR A 202 -12.30 -1.80 -9.92
CA TYR A 202 -11.13 -1.27 -10.62
C TYR A 202 -10.30 -2.30 -11.38
N GLY A 203 -9.76 -1.87 -12.52
CA GLY A 203 -8.62 -2.53 -13.16
C GLY A 203 -7.30 -1.92 -12.71
N PHE A 204 -6.32 -2.75 -12.35
CA PHE A 204 -4.97 -2.31 -11.99
C PHE A 204 -3.97 -3.44 -12.23
N ALA A 205 -2.69 -3.08 -12.22
CA ALA A 205 -1.61 -4.05 -12.15
C ALA A 205 -0.89 -3.94 -10.81
N VAL A 206 -0.45 -5.09 -10.33
CA VAL A 206 0.46 -5.21 -9.19
C VAL A 206 1.78 -5.71 -9.72
N LEU A 207 2.85 -4.99 -9.41
CA LEU A 207 4.19 -5.55 -9.53
C LEU A 207 4.64 -5.96 -8.13
N HIS A 208 4.89 -7.26 -7.97
CA HIS A 208 5.36 -7.85 -6.74
C HIS A 208 6.86 -8.17 -6.91
N GLU A 209 7.69 -7.48 -6.14
CA GLU A 209 9.13 -7.63 -6.13
C GLU A 209 9.58 -8.30 -4.84
N GLN A 210 10.35 -9.37 -4.95
CA GLN A 210 11.07 -9.95 -3.83
C GLN A 210 12.55 -9.94 -4.14
N GLY A 211 13.33 -9.20 -3.35
CA GLY A 211 14.78 -9.16 -3.50
C GLY A 211 15.49 -9.72 -2.29
N ARG A 212 16.56 -10.46 -2.53
CA ARG A 212 17.31 -11.12 -1.47
C ARG A 212 18.23 -10.14 -0.75
N ILE A 213 18.03 -9.98 0.57
CA ILE A 213 18.88 -9.17 1.44
C ILE A 213 20.05 -10.02 1.98
N SER A 214 19.76 -11.24 2.42
CA SER A 214 20.74 -12.12 3.07
C SER A 214 20.58 -13.59 2.63
N HIS A 215 21.32 -14.51 3.26
CA HIS A 215 21.19 -15.93 2.94
C HIS A 215 19.78 -16.46 3.22
N SER A 216 19.06 -15.92 4.21
CA SER A 216 17.71 -16.31 4.60
C SER A 216 16.66 -15.22 4.35
N ASP A 217 17.07 -13.96 4.23
CA ASP A 217 16.14 -12.84 4.32
C ASP A 217 15.88 -12.21 2.97
N TRP A 218 14.62 -11.90 2.72
CA TRP A 218 14.10 -11.27 1.51
C TRP A 218 13.34 -10.02 1.92
N PHE A 219 13.49 -8.95 1.16
CA PHE A 219 12.49 -7.88 1.19
C PHE A 219 11.39 -8.23 0.21
N GLU A 220 10.18 -7.77 0.50
CA GLU A 220 9.02 -7.85 -0.37
C GLU A 220 8.44 -6.45 -0.56
N GLU A 221 8.06 -6.10 -1.78
CA GLU A 221 7.36 -4.85 -2.07
C GLU A 221 6.32 -5.08 -3.17
N ARG A 222 5.11 -4.54 -2.95
CA ARG A 222 4.02 -4.58 -3.92
C ARG A 222 3.65 -3.16 -4.35
N ARG A 223 3.68 -2.91 -5.65
CA ARG A 223 3.42 -1.58 -6.24
C ARG A 223 2.23 -1.62 -7.19
N LEU A 224 1.36 -0.63 -7.06
CA LEU A 224 0.13 -0.52 -7.84
C LEU A 224 0.29 0.40 -9.05
N PHE A 225 -0.27 -0.02 -10.18
CA PHE A 225 -0.23 0.75 -11.42
C PHE A 225 -1.60 0.80 -12.09
N GLY A 226 -2.01 1.99 -12.50
CA GLY A 226 -3.21 2.19 -13.33
C GLY A 226 -3.01 1.84 -14.82
N THR A 227 -1.78 1.54 -15.25
CA THR A 227 -1.47 1.10 -16.63
C THR A 227 -0.43 -0.01 -16.64
N LEU A 228 -0.57 -0.95 -17.59
CA LEU A 228 0.41 -2.02 -17.81
C LEU A 228 1.76 -1.50 -18.32
N SER A 229 1.75 -0.38 -19.05
CA SER A 229 2.98 0.28 -19.51
C SER A 229 3.82 0.83 -18.35
N ALA A 230 3.18 1.35 -17.30
CA ALA A 230 3.88 1.85 -16.12
C ALA A 230 4.45 0.69 -15.30
N ALA A 231 3.68 -0.38 -15.10
CA ALA A 231 4.15 -1.60 -14.43
C ALA A 231 5.36 -2.21 -15.16
N ARG A 232 5.31 -2.29 -16.50
CA ARG A 232 6.43 -2.73 -17.32
C ARG A 232 7.68 -1.86 -17.11
N ALA A 233 7.53 -0.54 -17.17
CA ALA A 233 8.66 0.37 -17.04
C ALA A 233 9.36 0.23 -15.67
N ASP A 234 8.59 -0.02 -14.61
CA ASP A 234 9.09 -0.28 -13.27
C ASP A 234 9.76 -1.66 -13.16
N ALA A 235 9.15 -2.71 -13.73
CA ALA A 235 9.75 -4.04 -13.79
C ALA A 235 11.12 -4.06 -14.51
N GLU A 236 11.21 -3.36 -15.64
CA GLU A 236 12.47 -3.17 -16.36
C GLU A 236 13.47 -2.32 -15.55
N ALA A 237 13.01 -1.44 -14.66
CA ALA A 237 13.89 -0.71 -13.76
C ALA A 237 14.50 -1.62 -12.69
N CYS A 238 13.68 -2.46 -12.04
CA CYS A 238 14.16 -3.46 -11.07
C CYS A 238 15.27 -4.35 -11.66
N LEU A 239 15.11 -4.82 -12.90
CA LEU A 239 16.16 -5.59 -13.58
C LEU A 239 17.40 -4.79 -13.95
N ARG A 240 17.28 -3.49 -14.21
CA ARG A 240 18.47 -2.65 -14.41
C ARG A 240 19.24 -2.45 -13.09
N ASP A 241 18.53 -2.40 -11.97
CA ASP A 241 19.14 -2.22 -10.65
C ASP A 241 19.95 -3.45 -10.19
N THR A 242 19.80 -4.61 -10.84
CA THR A 242 20.67 -5.76 -10.58
C THR A 242 22.11 -5.56 -11.09
N GLY A 243 22.37 -4.53 -11.91
CA GLY A 243 23.69 -4.20 -12.41
C GLY A 243 24.34 -5.36 -13.19
N ASP A 244 25.58 -5.68 -12.83
CA ASP A 244 26.40 -6.72 -13.49
C ASP A 244 26.16 -8.14 -12.90
N LEU A 245 25.01 -8.37 -12.25
CA LEU A 245 24.67 -9.70 -11.73
C LEU A 245 24.78 -10.77 -12.81
N GLU A 246 25.36 -11.92 -12.47
CA GLU A 246 25.42 -13.08 -13.36
C GLU A 246 24.02 -13.68 -13.55
N ARG A 247 23.67 -14.07 -14.77
CA ARG A 247 22.33 -14.61 -15.08
C ARG A 247 21.99 -15.81 -14.22
N GLU A 248 22.96 -16.69 -13.95
CA GLU A 248 22.79 -17.89 -13.12
C GLU A 248 22.38 -17.56 -11.67
N LEU A 249 22.66 -16.35 -11.18
CA LEU A 249 22.32 -15.91 -9.83
C LEU A 249 20.96 -15.21 -9.75
N LEU A 250 20.43 -14.71 -10.88
CA LEU A 250 19.23 -13.86 -10.91
C LEU A 250 18.02 -14.53 -10.24
N ASP A 251 17.73 -15.79 -10.59
CA ASP A 251 16.58 -16.54 -10.04
C ASP A 251 16.66 -16.73 -8.51
N GLY A 252 17.88 -16.70 -7.97
CA GLY A 252 18.16 -16.84 -6.54
C GLY A 252 18.27 -15.51 -5.78
N MET A 253 18.19 -14.37 -6.49
CA MET A 253 18.38 -13.03 -5.95
C MET A 253 17.16 -12.12 -6.11
N LEU A 254 16.36 -12.33 -7.16
CA LEU A 254 15.20 -11.52 -7.48
C LEU A 254 14.05 -12.43 -7.93
N LYS A 255 12.87 -12.23 -7.36
CA LYS A 255 11.61 -12.68 -7.93
C LYS A 255 10.79 -11.46 -8.32
N LEU A 256 10.12 -11.54 -9.45
CA LEU A 256 9.34 -10.45 -9.97
C LEU A 256 8.08 -11.01 -10.63
N GLU A 257 6.93 -10.69 -10.07
CA GLU A 257 5.62 -11.16 -10.55
C GLU A 257 4.77 -9.96 -10.96
N LEU A 258 4.15 -10.05 -12.13
CA LEU A 258 3.15 -9.10 -12.59
C LEU A 258 1.77 -9.73 -12.48
N GLU A 259 0.92 -9.14 -11.65
CA GLU A 259 -0.49 -9.48 -11.59
C GLU A 259 -1.33 -8.45 -12.33
N ILE A 260 -2.33 -8.92 -13.06
CA ILE A 260 -3.30 -8.08 -13.75
C ILE A 260 -4.68 -8.34 -13.18
N HIS A 261 -5.20 -7.33 -12.49
CA HIS A 261 -6.52 -7.33 -11.89
C HIS A 261 -7.50 -6.63 -12.83
N ARG A 262 -8.62 -7.30 -13.13
CA ARG A 262 -9.71 -6.73 -13.92
C ARG A 262 -11.04 -7.03 -13.24
N PRO A 263 -11.98 -6.06 -13.20
CA PRO A 263 -13.27 -6.26 -12.56
C PRO A 263 -13.99 -7.49 -13.10
N GLY A 264 -14.41 -8.39 -12.20
CA GLY A 264 -15.16 -9.58 -12.56
C GLY A 264 -14.41 -10.63 -13.39
N ARG A 265 -13.07 -10.54 -13.51
CA ARG A 265 -12.23 -11.54 -14.18
C ARG A 265 -11.23 -12.14 -13.18
N PRO A 266 -10.82 -13.41 -13.35
CA PRO A 266 -9.73 -13.97 -12.57
C PRO A 266 -8.45 -13.15 -12.73
N VAL A 267 -7.70 -13.01 -11.63
CA VAL A 267 -6.36 -12.41 -11.64
C VAL A 267 -5.46 -13.21 -12.58
N THR A 268 -4.71 -12.51 -13.43
CA THR A 268 -3.71 -13.13 -14.31
C THR A 268 -2.32 -12.80 -13.81
N THR A 269 -1.53 -13.81 -13.48
CA THR A 269 -0.17 -13.66 -12.92
C THR A 269 0.88 -14.10 -13.94
N TYR A 270 1.97 -13.33 -14.03
CA TYR A 270 3.13 -13.60 -14.87
C TYR A 270 4.41 -13.58 -14.02
N ASP A 271 5.12 -14.70 -13.94
CA ASP A 271 6.50 -14.73 -13.47
C ASP A 271 7.39 -14.07 -14.52
N LEU A 272 7.92 -12.89 -14.20
CA LEU A 272 8.74 -12.09 -15.13
C LEU A 272 10.19 -12.58 -15.18
N ILE A 273 10.70 -13.19 -14.11
CA ILE A 273 12.09 -13.69 -14.05
C ILE A 273 12.23 -14.95 -14.91
N ALA A 274 11.23 -15.83 -14.91
CA ALA A 274 11.17 -16.98 -15.81
C ALA A 274 11.09 -16.59 -17.30
N ARG A 275 10.89 -15.30 -17.61
CA ARG A 275 10.81 -14.74 -18.96
C ARG A 275 12.07 -13.96 -19.35
N VAL A 276 13.07 -13.91 -18.48
CA VAL A 276 14.40 -13.39 -18.80
C VAL A 276 15.20 -14.48 -19.53
N PRO A 277 15.66 -14.25 -20.78
CA PRO A 277 16.46 -15.21 -21.52
C PRO A 277 17.75 -15.62 -20.80
N ASP A 278 18.34 -16.75 -21.20
CA ASP A 278 19.61 -17.24 -20.64
C ASP A 278 20.83 -16.37 -21.02
N ALA A 279 20.70 -15.52 -22.06
CA ALA A 279 21.74 -14.60 -22.51
C ALA A 279 21.23 -13.15 -22.46
N PRO A 280 22.08 -12.16 -22.13
CA PRO A 280 23.53 -12.26 -21.86
C PRO A 280 23.88 -12.92 -20.50
N ASP A 281 25.14 -13.36 -20.35
CA ASP A 281 25.63 -14.00 -19.11
C ASP A 281 25.65 -13.04 -17.90
N THR A 282 25.75 -11.74 -18.17
CA THR A 282 25.70 -10.65 -17.18
C THR A 282 24.78 -9.56 -17.68
N GLY A 283 24.17 -8.80 -16.76
CA GLY A 283 23.23 -7.72 -17.09
C GLY A 283 23.78 -6.66 -18.07
N PRO A 284 22.91 -5.80 -18.62
CA PRO A 284 21.47 -5.70 -18.33
C PRO A 284 20.65 -6.84 -18.96
N PHE A 285 19.60 -7.25 -18.24
CA PHE A 285 18.66 -8.28 -18.67
C PHE A 285 17.39 -7.67 -19.26
N ASP A 286 16.82 -8.35 -20.25
CA ASP A 286 15.53 -7.99 -20.84
C ASP A 286 14.48 -9.05 -20.53
N ILE A 287 13.25 -8.63 -20.25
CA ILE A 287 12.09 -9.52 -20.09
C ILE A 287 11.47 -9.75 -21.47
N ASP A 288 11.22 -11.00 -21.84
CA ASP A 288 10.35 -11.30 -22.96
C ASP A 288 8.90 -10.95 -22.59
N TRP A 289 8.40 -9.83 -23.10
CA TRP A 289 7.02 -9.40 -22.89
C TRP A 289 5.99 -10.07 -23.81
N SER A 290 6.43 -10.97 -24.71
CA SER A 290 5.57 -11.59 -25.72
C SER A 290 4.42 -12.40 -25.09
N GLY A 291 3.18 -12.04 -25.40
CA GLY A 291 1.99 -12.70 -24.85
C GLY A 291 1.47 -12.09 -23.55
N ILE A 292 2.11 -11.05 -23.03
CA ILE A 292 1.55 -10.18 -21.99
C ILE A 292 0.74 -9.07 -22.69
N PRO A 293 -0.52 -8.81 -22.31
CA PRO A 293 -1.42 -7.91 -23.04
C PRO A 293 -1.16 -6.42 -22.73
N LEU A 294 0.08 -5.95 -22.88
CA LEU A 294 0.52 -4.60 -22.45
C LEU A 294 -0.24 -3.44 -23.13
N ASP A 295 -0.71 -3.65 -24.36
CA ASP A 295 -1.46 -2.65 -25.14
C ASP A 295 -2.95 -2.59 -24.76
N GLN A 296 -3.44 -3.53 -23.96
CA GLN A 296 -4.84 -3.53 -23.52
C GLN A 296 -5.01 -2.58 -22.33
N PRO A 297 -5.94 -1.61 -22.41
CA PRO A 297 -6.23 -0.75 -21.28
C PRO A 297 -6.82 -1.56 -20.12
N LEU A 298 -6.61 -1.05 -18.91
CA LEU A 298 -7.31 -1.52 -17.72
C LEU A 298 -8.67 -0.83 -17.66
N GLU A 299 -9.73 -1.62 -17.76
CA GLU A 299 -11.12 -1.16 -17.66
C GLU A 299 -11.36 -0.59 -16.25
N SER A 300 -11.95 0.62 -16.15
CA SER A 300 -12.15 1.33 -14.88
C SER A 300 -10.86 1.39 -14.04
N PRO A 301 -9.80 2.08 -14.50
CA PRO A 301 -8.50 2.00 -13.83
C PRO A 301 -8.56 2.50 -12.39
N LEU A 302 -7.79 1.87 -11.50
CA LEU A 302 -7.65 2.31 -10.11
C LEU A 302 -7.34 3.82 -10.05
N PRO A 303 -8.09 4.62 -9.26
CA PRO A 303 -7.87 6.05 -9.20
C PRO A 303 -6.42 6.40 -8.84
N PRO A 304 -5.74 7.30 -9.59
CA PRO A 304 -4.33 7.56 -9.37
C PRO A 304 -4.02 8.11 -7.98
N GLY A 305 -3.26 7.37 -7.18
CA GLY A 305 -2.94 7.70 -5.79
C GLY A 305 -3.81 6.98 -4.76
N ARG A 306 -4.80 6.18 -5.20
CA ARG A 306 -5.51 5.24 -4.35
C ARG A 306 -4.53 4.16 -3.87
N LEU A 307 -4.50 3.96 -2.57
CA LEU A 307 -3.82 2.85 -1.92
C LEU A 307 -4.80 1.69 -1.80
N LEU A 308 -4.27 0.47 -1.81
CA LEU A 308 -5.03 -0.74 -1.52
C LEU A 308 -4.31 -1.52 -0.44
N ARG A 309 -5.05 -2.31 0.33
CA ARG A 309 -4.48 -3.34 1.21
C ARG A 309 -4.73 -4.69 0.57
N MET A 310 -3.68 -5.49 0.40
CA MET A 310 -3.71 -6.81 -0.25
C MET A 310 -2.73 -7.73 0.46
N ASP A 311 -3.19 -8.96 0.77
CA ASP A 311 -2.40 -10.03 1.39
C ASP A 311 -1.53 -9.47 2.52
N ASP A 312 -2.17 -8.91 3.56
CA ASP A 312 -1.58 -8.24 4.74
C ASP A 312 -0.73 -6.97 4.53
N SER A 313 -0.52 -6.54 3.28
CA SER A 313 0.33 -5.39 2.95
C SER A 313 -0.45 -4.15 2.50
N ALA A 314 0.01 -2.96 2.91
CA ALA A 314 -0.39 -1.70 2.31
C ALA A 314 0.37 -1.48 0.98
N CYS A 315 -0.37 -1.49 -0.13
CA CYS A 315 0.17 -1.34 -1.48
C CYS A 315 -0.04 0.09 -1.99
N PHE A 316 1.07 0.72 -2.41
CA PHE A 316 1.09 2.12 -2.81
C PHE A 316 1.10 2.29 -4.33
N TYR A 317 0.57 3.42 -4.79
CA TYR A 317 0.49 3.74 -6.22
C TYR A 317 1.81 4.32 -6.76
N GLY A 318 2.33 3.69 -7.80
CA GLY A 318 3.40 4.22 -8.65
C GLY A 318 4.75 3.50 -8.52
N PRO A 319 5.70 3.86 -9.39
CA PRO A 319 7.02 3.22 -9.45
C PRO A 319 7.88 3.54 -8.23
N ARG A 320 8.92 2.72 -8.05
CA ARG A 320 10.00 2.96 -7.09
C ARG A 320 10.71 4.28 -7.43
N GLU A 321 11.03 5.11 -6.43
CA GLU A 321 11.99 6.19 -6.67
C GLU A 321 13.39 5.58 -6.86
N PRO A 322 14.18 6.03 -7.84
CA PRO A 322 15.54 5.54 -8.01
C PRO A 322 16.33 5.72 -6.72
N SER A 323 16.98 4.65 -6.23
CA SER A 323 17.84 4.74 -5.05
C SER A 323 18.91 5.80 -5.26
N ALA A 324 19.07 6.70 -4.29
CA ALA A 324 20.14 7.70 -4.30
C ALA A 324 21.55 7.06 -4.21
N VAL A 325 21.62 5.78 -3.82
CA VAL A 325 22.87 5.01 -3.64
C VAL A 325 23.40 4.45 -4.98
N SER A 326 22.64 4.55 -6.07
CA SER A 326 23.03 4.08 -7.41
C SER A 326 23.68 5.17 -8.28
N ARG A 327 24.47 6.09 -7.71
CA ARG A 327 25.29 7.07 -8.45
C ARG A 327 26.77 7.00 -8.11
#